data_AF-A0A7C2MZ52-F1
#
_entry.id   AF-A0A7C2MZ52-F1
#
_cell.length_a   1.000
_cell.length_b   1.000
_cell.length_c   1.000
_cell.angle_alpha   90.00
_cell.angle_beta   90.00
_cell.angle_gamma   90.00
#
_symmetry.space_group_name_H-M   'P 1'
#
loop_
_entity.id
_entity.type
_entity.pdbx_description
1 polymer ?
#
loop_
_entity_poly.entity_id
_entity_poly.type
_entity_poly.pdbx_seq_one_letter_code
_entity_poly.pdbx_strand_id
1 'polypeptide(L)'
;MRSLFIFFCLMVLVPSGIHEAHAKEGHIKWWKNPKIVKELDLSSAQVERIEDIFSSYKGKIVTLNSELDKKEKELRKVVRDPNSTKDQVLKLSDEVGRTKGELRRLEVNMFLEIRDVLTPAQREKLQTIKARYR
;
A
#
# COMPACT_ATOMS: atom_id res chain seq x y z
N MET A 1 -16.55 16.92 5.48
CA MET A 1 -16.57 15.51 5.03
C MET A 1 -15.96 15.43 3.65
N ARG A 2 -14.64 15.17 3.53
CA ARG A 2 -13.87 14.99 2.28
C ARG A 2 -12.37 14.81 2.60
N SER A 3 -11.99 13.76 3.33
CA SER A 3 -10.55 13.41 3.50
C SER A 3 -10.32 11.96 3.94
N LEU A 4 -11.20 11.05 3.49
CA LEU A 4 -10.93 9.62 3.43
C LEU A 4 -10.54 9.38 1.96
N PHE A 5 -9.41 8.72 1.67
CA PHE A 5 -8.85 8.42 0.33
C PHE A 5 -7.80 9.35 -0.30
N ILE A 6 -7.00 10.10 0.47
CA ILE A 6 -5.74 10.65 -0.07
C ILE A 6 -4.58 9.76 0.36
N PHE A 7 -4.52 8.59 -0.27
CA PHE A 7 -3.27 7.85 -0.56
C PHE A 7 -3.47 6.99 -1.82
N PHE A 8 -4.24 7.53 -2.76
CA PHE A 8 -4.42 6.98 -4.10
C PHE A 8 -4.36 8.15 -5.08
N CYS A 9 -3.47 8.07 -6.05
CA CYS A 9 -3.23 9.05 -7.11
C CYS A 9 -2.69 10.41 -6.68
N LEU A 10 -1.36 10.52 -6.64
CA LEU A 10 -0.66 11.62 -7.31
C LEU A 10 0.55 11.05 -8.03
N MET A 11 0.31 10.67 -9.28
CA MET A 11 1.34 10.39 -10.28
C MET A 11 2.04 11.72 -10.56
N VAL A 12 3.08 12.03 -9.80
CA VAL A 12 4.03 13.10 -10.16
C VAL A 12 5.13 12.46 -11.00
N LEU A 13 5.20 12.93 -12.24
CA LEU A 13 6.29 12.72 -13.18
C LEU A 13 7.60 13.19 -12.53
N VAL A 14 8.50 12.28 -12.14
CA VAL A 14 9.85 12.62 -11.65
C VAL A 14 10.88 12.17 -12.69
N PRO A 15 11.79 13.05 -13.16
CA PRO A 15 12.85 12.68 -14.08
C PRO A 15 13.89 11.80 -13.40
N SER A 16 14.41 10.85 -14.16
CA SER A 16 15.45 9.91 -13.81
C SER A 16 16.72 10.62 -13.34
N GLY A 17 17.16 10.30 -12.12
CA GLY A 17 18.56 10.41 -11.73
C GLY A 17 18.83 11.19 -10.45
N ILE A 18 18.64 10.55 -9.30
CA ILE A 18 19.63 10.44 -8.21
C ILE A 18 19.37 9.09 -7.53
N HIS A 19 20.42 8.26 -7.43
CA HIS A 19 20.41 7.03 -6.63
C HIS A 19 20.34 7.40 -5.14
N GLU A 20 19.13 7.60 -4.63
CA GLU A 20 18.81 7.46 -3.20
C GLU A 20 18.07 6.13 -3.00
N ALA A 21 18.80 5.05 -3.25
CA ALA A 21 18.43 3.74 -2.75
C ALA A 21 18.67 3.73 -1.23
N HIS A 22 17.84 4.39 -0.42
CA HIS A 22 17.66 4.20 1.04
C HIS A 22 16.60 5.17 1.62
N ALA A 23 15.41 5.35 0.99
CA ALA A 23 14.38 6.21 1.60
C ALA A 23 12.90 5.94 1.18
N LYS A 24 12.52 4.70 0.85
CA LYS A 24 11.09 4.34 0.65
C LYS A 24 10.53 3.32 1.65
N GLU A 25 11.27 2.99 2.71
CA GLU A 25 10.83 2.03 3.74
C GLU A 25 10.53 2.67 5.11
N GLY A 26 10.72 3.99 5.27
CA GLY A 26 10.79 4.66 6.57
C GLY A 26 9.49 5.14 7.23
N HIS A 27 8.30 4.77 6.72
CA HIS A 27 7.01 5.19 7.31
C HIS A 27 6.03 4.04 7.65
N ILE A 28 6.47 2.77 7.59
CA ILE A 28 5.53 1.65 7.32
C ILE A 28 4.95 0.99 8.58
N LYS A 29 5.66 0.98 9.72
CA LYS A 29 5.23 0.24 10.94
C LYS A 29 5.07 1.14 12.16
N TRP A 30 3.98 1.91 12.22
CA TRP A 30 3.71 2.81 13.35
C TRP A 30 3.66 2.09 14.71
N TRP A 31 3.30 0.80 14.73
CA TRP A 31 3.27 -0.06 15.94
C TRP A 31 4.67 -0.46 16.43
N LYS A 32 5.73 -0.11 15.71
CA LYS A 32 7.13 -0.25 16.17
C LYS A 32 7.70 1.05 16.71
N ASN A 33 6.99 2.17 16.59
CA ASN A 33 7.44 3.45 17.15
C ASN A 33 7.11 3.52 18.64
N PRO A 34 8.11 3.58 19.55
CA PRO A 34 7.86 3.58 20.99
C PRO A 34 6.98 4.73 21.47
N LYS A 35 7.04 5.90 20.81
CA LYS A 35 6.20 7.06 21.15
C LYS A 35 4.73 6.76 20.84
N ILE A 36 4.45 6.20 19.66
CA ILE A 36 3.09 5.86 19.24
C ILE A 36 2.54 4.69 20.06
N VAL A 37 3.34 3.65 20.30
CA VAL A 37 2.98 2.50 21.16
C VAL A 37 2.61 2.97 22.56
N LYS A 38 3.45 3.81 23.18
CA LYS A 38 3.19 4.38 24.51
C LYS A 38 1.97 5.29 24.50
N GLU A 39 1.84 6.15 23.50
CA GLU A 39 0.70 7.06 23.40
C GLU A 39 -0.61 6.30 23.21
N LEU A 40 -0.64 5.22 22.44
CA LEU A 40 -1.82 4.37 22.27
C LEU A 40 -2.06 3.37 23.40
N ASP A 41 -1.12 3.28 24.35
CA ASP A 41 -1.13 2.26 25.41
C ASP A 41 -1.34 0.85 24.82
N LEU A 42 -0.56 0.51 23.79
CA LEU A 42 -0.63 -0.83 23.19
C LEU A 42 0.02 -1.85 24.11
N SER A 43 -0.69 -2.94 24.37
CA SER A 43 -0.09 -4.10 25.01
C SER A 43 0.92 -4.79 24.08
N SER A 44 1.86 -5.54 24.68
CA SER A 44 2.80 -6.39 23.92
C SER A 44 2.07 -7.36 22.99
N ALA A 45 0.99 -7.97 23.48
CA ALA A 45 0.15 -8.89 22.70
C ALA A 45 -0.50 -8.19 21.48
N GLN A 46 -0.95 -6.94 21.61
CA GLN A 46 -1.46 -6.19 20.46
C GLN A 46 -0.37 -5.89 19.44
N VAL A 47 0.82 -5.48 19.88
CA VAL A 47 1.96 -5.19 19.00
C VAL A 47 2.39 -6.44 18.23
N GLU A 48 2.48 -7.59 18.91
CA GLU A 48 2.79 -8.88 18.31
C GLU A 48 1.72 -9.29 17.29
N ARG A 49 0.44 -9.20 17.66
CA ARG A 49 -0.67 -9.54 16.76
C ARG A 49 -0.68 -8.68 15.49
N ILE A 50 -0.41 -7.38 15.60
CA ILE A 50 -0.30 -6.48 14.45
C ILE A 50 0.88 -6.89 13.55
N GLU A 51 2.02 -7.25 14.14
CA GLU A 51 3.20 -7.70 13.41
C GLU A 51 2.95 -9.00 12.65
N ASP A 52 2.23 -9.95 13.25
CA ASP A 52 1.85 -11.22 12.61
C ASP A 52 0.93 -11.01 11.42
N ILE A 53 -0.12 -10.19 11.59
CA ILE A 53 -1.03 -9.83 10.51
C ILE A 53 -0.22 -9.20 9.37
N PHE A 54 0.57 -8.17 9.65
CA PHE A 54 1.39 -7.53 8.62
C PHE A 54 2.30 -8.53 7.89
N SER A 55 2.97 -9.42 8.62
CA SER A 55 3.90 -10.41 8.06
C SER A 55 3.18 -11.42 7.16
N SER A 56 1.98 -11.87 7.53
CA SER A 56 1.16 -12.80 6.73
C SER A 56 0.71 -12.22 5.39
N TYR A 57 0.55 -10.89 5.31
CA TYR A 57 0.13 -10.18 4.10
C TYR A 57 1.31 -9.72 3.22
N LYS A 58 2.45 -9.36 3.83
CA LYS A 58 3.61 -8.78 3.14
C LYS A 58 4.05 -9.61 1.93
N GLY A 59 4.16 -10.93 2.06
CA GLY A 59 4.59 -11.81 0.96
C GLY A 59 3.67 -11.71 -0.25
N LYS A 60 2.36 -11.79 -0.05
CA LYS A 60 1.35 -11.69 -1.11
C LYS A 60 1.34 -10.31 -1.77
N ILE A 61 1.51 -9.25 -0.98
CA ILE A 61 1.61 -7.86 -1.48
C ILE A 61 2.85 -7.71 -2.39
N VAL A 62 4.00 -8.27 -2.00
CA VAL A 62 5.22 -8.25 -2.81
C VAL A 62 5.02 -9.00 -4.13
N THR A 63 4.41 -10.19 -4.10
CA THR A 63 4.12 -10.96 -5.30
C THR A 63 3.20 -10.20 -6.26
N LEU A 64 2.07 -9.64 -5.77
CA LEU A 64 1.13 -8.89 -6.61
C LEU A 64 1.74 -7.61 -7.19
N ASN A 65 2.59 -6.90 -6.43
CA ASN A 65 3.34 -5.76 -6.95
C ASN A 65 4.28 -6.16 -8.10
N SER A 66 5.03 -7.25 -7.92
CA SER A 66 5.92 -7.77 -8.98
C SER A 66 5.14 -8.16 -10.24
N GLU A 67 3.99 -8.82 -10.08
CA GLU A 67 3.11 -9.14 -11.20
C GLU A 67 2.55 -7.89 -11.88
N LEU A 68 2.16 -6.88 -11.10
CA LEU A 68 1.67 -5.62 -11.62
C LEU A 68 2.76 -4.91 -12.43
N ASP A 69 3.97 -4.80 -11.90
CA ASP A 69 5.11 -4.20 -12.58
C ASP A 69 5.42 -4.90 -13.92
N LYS A 70 5.32 -6.24 -13.95
CA LYS A 70 5.49 -7.02 -15.18
C LYS A 70 4.42 -6.67 -16.21
N LYS A 71 3.14 -6.69 -15.82
CA LYS A 71 2.02 -6.37 -16.74
C LYS A 71 2.07 -4.93 -17.23
N GLU A 72 2.46 -3.98 -16.37
CA GLU A 72 2.64 -2.59 -16.79
C GLU A 72 3.80 -2.41 -17.78
N LYS A 73 4.91 -3.14 -17.60
CA LYS A 73 6.02 -3.16 -18.57
C LYS A 73 5.56 -3.74 -19.91
N GLU A 74 4.79 -4.82 -19.88
CA GLU A 74 4.22 -5.44 -21.08
C GLU A 74 3.24 -4.49 -21.78
N LEU A 75 2.36 -3.81 -21.04
CA LEU A 75 1.41 -2.85 -21.59
C LEU A 75 2.14 -1.72 -22.32
N ARG A 76 3.21 -1.18 -21.70
CA ARG A 76 4.05 -0.16 -22.35
C ARG A 76 4.70 -0.66 -23.64
N LYS A 77 5.05 -1.95 -23.73
CA LYS A 77 5.61 -2.56 -24.93
C LYS A 77 4.55 -2.66 -26.04
N VAL A 78 3.38 -3.23 -25.72
CA VAL A 78 2.28 -3.43 -26.69
C VAL A 78 1.76 -2.08 -27.21
N VAL A 79 1.60 -1.07 -26.36
CA VAL A 79 1.17 0.28 -26.78
C VAL A 79 2.15 0.95 -27.75
N ARG A 80 3.45 0.63 -27.67
CA ARG A 80 4.49 1.23 -28.52
C ARG A 80 4.75 0.45 -29.81
N ASP A 81 4.26 -0.78 -29.91
CA ASP A 81 4.44 -1.61 -31.07
C ASP A 81 3.41 -1.23 -32.16
N PRO A 82 3.86 -0.74 -33.33
CA PRO A 82 2.96 -0.32 -34.40
C PRO A 82 2.11 -1.47 -34.99
N ASN A 83 2.49 -2.72 -34.74
CA ASN A 83 1.74 -3.89 -35.20
C ASN A 83 0.72 -4.41 -34.17
N SER A 84 0.71 -3.86 -32.96
CA SER A 84 -0.23 -4.28 -31.93
C SER A 84 -1.64 -3.79 -32.25
N THR A 85 -2.60 -4.70 -32.11
CA THR A 85 -4.02 -4.40 -32.31
C THR A 85 -4.62 -3.69 -31.10
N LYS A 86 -5.72 -2.95 -31.33
CA LYS A 86 -6.49 -2.32 -30.26
C LYS A 86 -6.91 -3.33 -29.19
N ASP A 87 -7.35 -4.51 -29.58
CA ASP A 87 -7.84 -5.53 -28.66
C ASP A 87 -6.72 -6.09 -27.75
N GLN A 88 -5.51 -6.24 -28.28
CA GLN A 88 -4.34 -6.63 -27.48
C GLN A 88 -4.01 -5.59 -26.41
N VAL A 89 -4.04 -4.31 -26.77
CA VAL A 89 -3.81 -3.20 -25.82
C VAL A 89 -4.88 -3.17 -24.74
N LEU A 90 -6.16 -3.24 -25.12
CA LEU A 90 -7.28 -3.18 -24.18
C LEU A 90 -7.30 -4.37 -23.24
N LYS A 91 -7.07 -5.59 -23.74
CA LYS A 91 -6.98 -6.79 -22.91
C LYS A 91 -5.91 -6.64 -21.82
N LEU A 92 -4.72 -6.18 -22.19
CA LEU A 92 -3.62 -6.03 -21.24
C LEU A 92 -3.85 -4.87 -20.26
N SER A 93 -4.54 -3.81 -20.70
CA SER A 93 -5.03 -2.74 -19.82
C SER A 93 -6.00 -3.28 -18.76
N ASP A 94 -6.94 -4.13 -19.14
CA ASP A 94 -7.89 -4.75 -18.22
C ASP A 94 -7.18 -5.67 -17.21
N GLU A 95 -6.19 -6.44 -17.64
CA GLU A 95 -5.36 -7.28 -16.77
C GLU A 95 -4.56 -6.47 -15.75
N VAL A 96 -4.01 -5.32 -16.15
CA VAL A 96 -3.38 -4.35 -15.24
C VAL A 96 -4.41 -3.82 -14.24
N GLY A 97 -5.59 -3.43 -14.70
CA GLY A 97 -6.69 -2.96 -13.85
C GLY A 97 -7.10 -3.98 -12.80
N ARG A 98 -7.29 -5.24 -13.20
CA ARG A 98 -7.62 -6.35 -12.30
C ARG A 98 -6.55 -6.55 -11.23
N THR A 99 -5.28 -6.60 -11.64
CA THR A 99 -4.15 -6.81 -10.71
C THR A 99 -4.03 -5.66 -9.71
N LYS A 100 -4.24 -4.41 -10.13
CA LYS A 100 -4.32 -3.24 -9.22
C LYS A 100 -5.46 -3.37 -8.22
N GLY A 101 -6.63 -3.80 -8.68
CA GLY A 101 -7.79 -4.01 -7.81
C GLY A 101 -7.54 -5.08 -6.76
N GLU A 102 -6.91 -6.19 -7.14
CA GLU A 102 -6.53 -7.28 -6.23
C GLU A 102 -5.52 -6.83 -5.18
N LEU A 103 -4.45 -6.14 -5.61
CA LEU A 103 -3.47 -5.56 -4.69
C LEU A 103 -4.15 -4.60 -3.70
N ARG A 104 -5.00 -3.70 -4.18
CA ARG A 104 -5.69 -2.73 -3.33
C ARG A 104 -6.59 -3.41 -2.31
N ARG A 105 -7.34 -4.43 -2.73
CA ARG A 105 -8.19 -5.22 -1.82
C ARG A 105 -7.36 -5.89 -0.74
N LEU A 106 -6.21 -6.47 -1.10
CA LEU A 106 -5.31 -7.14 -0.17
C LEU A 106 -4.77 -6.17 0.89
N GLU A 107 -4.33 -4.98 0.49
CA GLU A 107 -3.89 -3.92 1.42
C GLU A 107 -5.01 -3.47 2.35
N VAL A 108 -6.21 -3.24 1.81
CA VAL A 108 -7.37 -2.82 2.61
C VAL A 108 -7.71 -3.89 3.66
N ASN A 109 -7.73 -5.15 3.28
CA ASN A 109 -7.98 -6.25 4.21
C ASN A 109 -6.94 -6.29 5.33
N MET A 110 -5.66 -6.19 5.00
CA MET A 110 -4.58 -6.11 5.99
C MET A 110 -4.82 -4.95 6.98
N PHE A 111 -5.15 -3.75 6.49
CA PHE A 111 -5.38 -2.60 7.35
C PHE A 111 -6.64 -2.72 8.21
N LEU A 112 -7.70 -3.35 7.70
CA LEU A 112 -8.92 -3.63 8.46
C LEU A 112 -8.62 -4.63 9.59
N GLU A 113 -7.87 -5.69 9.32
CA GLU A 113 -7.48 -6.66 10.36
C GLU A 113 -6.59 -6.01 11.44
N ILE A 114 -5.61 -5.19 11.05
CA ILE A 114 -4.78 -4.43 12.00
C ILE A 114 -5.64 -3.48 12.84
N ARG A 115 -6.60 -2.80 12.23
CA ARG A 115 -7.54 -1.89 12.92
C ARG A 115 -8.35 -2.65 13.97
N ASP A 116 -8.75 -3.89 13.67
CA ASP A 116 -9.62 -4.69 14.53
C ASP A 116 -8.89 -5.27 15.76
N VAL A 117 -7.54 -5.22 15.79
CA VAL A 117 -6.73 -5.47 17.01
C VAL A 117 -6.84 -4.32 18.02
N LEU A 118 -7.19 -3.12 17.57
CA LEU A 118 -7.26 -1.92 18.41
C LEU A 118 -8.65 -1.75 19.02
N THR A 119 -8.70 -1.27 20.26
CA THR A 119 -9.96 -0.87 20.88
C THR A 119 -10.55 0.36 20.17
N PRO A 120 -11.88 0.62 20.29
CA PRO A 120 -12.49 1.82 19.72
C PRO A 120 -11.76 3.12 20.12
N ALA A 121 -11.41 3.28 21.39
CA ALA A 121 -10.67 4.44 21.90
C ALA A 121 -9.26 4.56 21.29
N GLN A 122 -8.54 3.43 21.14
CA GLN A 122 -7.23 3.42 20.48
C GLN A 122 -7.33 3.81 19.00
N ARG A 123 -8.40 3.41 18.30
CA ARG A 123 -8.62 3.81 16.90
C ARG A 123 -8.82 5.31 16.76
N GLU A 124 -9.65 5.91 17.61
CA GLU A 124 -9.86 7.36 17.62
C GLU A 124 -8.55 8.10 17.92
N LYS A 125 -7.81 7.65 18.95
CA LYS A 125 -6.51 8.24 19.30
C LYS A 125 -5.50 8.13 18.16
N LEU A 126 -5.45 7.00 17.47
CA LEU A 126 -4.60 6.81 16.30
C LEU A 126 -4.96 7.78 15.16
N GLN A 127 -6.24 8.12 14.96
CA GLN A 127 -6.62 9.15 13.99
C GLN A 127 -6.10 10.53 14.39
N THR A 128 -6.22 10.89 15.67
CA THR A 128 -5.69 12.16 16.19
C THR A 128 -4.16 12.24 16.09
N ILE A 129 -3.46 11.13 16.33
CA ILE A 129 -2.00 11.04 16.10
C ILE A 129 -1.70 11.27 14.62
N LYS A 130 -2.38 10.55 13.71
CA LYS A 130 -2.17 10.70 12.26
C LYS A 130 -2.44 12.11 11.76
N ALA A 131 -3.46 12.79 12.28
CA ALA A 131 -3.78 14.16 11.91
C ALA A 131 -2.70 15.18 12.30
N ARG A 132 -1.93 14.91 13.36
CA ARG A 132 -0.79 15.75 13.78
C ARG A 132 0.43 15.65 12.87
N TYR A 133 0.56 14.55 12.12
CA TYR A 133 1.67 14.28 11.21
C TYR A 133 1.31 14.49 9.74
N ARG A 134 0.11 15.03 9.45
CA ARG A 134 -0.28 15.52 8.13
C ARG A 134 0.17 16.95 7.97
#